data_AF-A0ABD2W1S8-F1
#
_entry.id   AF-A0ABD2W1S8-F1
#
_cell.length_a   1.000
_cell.length_b   1.000
_cell.length_c   1.000
_cell.angle_alpha   90.00
_cell.angle_beta   90.00
_cell.angle_gamma   90.00
#
_symmetry.space_group_name_H-M   'P 1'
#
loop_
_entity.id
_entity.type
_entity.pdbx_description
1 polymer ?
#
loop_
_entity_poly.entity_id
_entity_poly.type
_entity_poly.pdbx_seq_one_letter_code
_entity_poly.pdbx_strand_id
1 'polypeptide(L)'
;MERPQVLVNVEYCGSCGHFKQFLEMSEIIQKAVPEATVTGEEGRQASFEVQINNELVYSKLQTMAFPDFNAVSEAVQHVAQGEMPTKIKKEQPITCATS
;
A
#
# COMPACT_ATOMS: atom_id res chain seq x y z
N MET A 1 -22.74 -12.90 8.87
CA MET A 1 -22.13 -11.56 8.79
C MET A 1 -21.09 -11.65 7.69
N GLU A 2 -21.40 -11.09 6.52
CA GLU A 2 -20.43 -10.97 5.44
C GLU A 2 -19.54 -9.78 5.81
N ARG A 3 -18.26 -10.02 6.12
CA ARG A 3 -17.29 -8.94 6.26
C ARG A 3 -17.02 -8.40 4.86
N PRO A 4 -17.06 -7.08 4.64
CA PRO A 4 -16.75 -6.52 3.33
C PRO A 4 -15.35 -6.96 2.93
N GLN A 5 -15.23 -7.60 1.77
CA GLN A 5 -13.94 -8.00 1.22
C GLN A 5 -13.14 -6.75 0.92
N VAL A 6 -12.01 -6.54 1.59
CA VAL A 6 -11.15 -5.38 1.35
C VAL A 6 -10.25 -5.67 0.15
N LEU A 7 -10.36 -4.85 -0.88
CA LEU A 7 -9.56 -4.97 -2.10
C LEU A 7 -8.39 -3.98 -2.04
N VAL A 8 -7.17 -4.50 -2.01
CA VAL A 8 -5.95 -3.68 -2.07
C VAL A 8 -5.30 -3.89 -3.42
N ASN A 9 -5.10 -2.80 -4.16
CA ASN A 9 -4.40 -2.81 -5.45
C ASN A 9 -3.17 -1.93 -5.39
N VAL A 10 -2.05 -2.44 -5.92
CA VAL A 10 -0.76 -1.78 -5.84
C VAL A 10 -0.15 -1.67 -7.22
N GLU A 11 -0.07 -0.45 -7.76
CA GLU A 11 0.72 -0.16 -8.96
C GLU A 11 2.17 0.01 -8.53
N TYR A 12 3.11 -0.73 -9.11
CA TYR A 12 4.54 -0.58 -8.83
C TYR A 12 5.39 -0.60 -10.09
N CYS A 13 6.55 0.07 -10.06
CA CYS A 13 7.51 -0.01 -11.15
C CYS A 13 8.14 -1.41 -11.25
N GLY A 14 7.69 -2.21 -12.21
CA GLY A 14 8.20 -3.56 -12.47
C GLY A 14 9.69 -3.58 -12.83
N SER A 15 10.14 -2.61 -13.64
CA SER A 15 11.55 -2.49 -14.05
C SER A 15 12.49 -1.94 -12.96
N CYS A 16 11.97 -1.42 -11.85
CA CYS A 16 12.75 -0.81 -10.77
C CYS A 16 13.02 -1.76 -9.59
N GLY A 17 12.51 -2.99 -9.64
CA GLY A 17 12.65 -3.95 -8.54
C GLY A 17 11.71 -3.69 -7.35
N HIS A 18 10.68 -2.83 -7.51
CA HIS A 18 9.70 -2.52 -6.46
C HIS A 18 8.79 -3.71 -6.09
N PHE A 19 8.88 -4.82 -6.81
CA PHE A 19 8.15 -6.05 -6.53
C PHE A 19 8.44 -6.59 -5.12
N LYS A 20 9.67 -6.43 -4.61
CA LYS A 20 10.01 -6.87 -3.24
C LYS A 20 9.24 -6.11 -2.18
N GLN A 21 9.12 -4.80 -2.34
CA GLN A 21 8.35 -3.91 -1.47
C GLN A 21 6.85 -4.25 -1.53
N PHE A 22 6.34 -4.58 -2.73
CA PHE A 22 4.98 -5.08 -2.87
C PHE A 22 4.75 -6.38 -2.10
N LEU A 23 5.66 -7.36 -2.21
CA LEU A 23 5.57 -8.64 -1.49
C LEU A 23 5.58 -8.42 0.03
N GLU A 24 6.53 -7.64 0.55
CA GLU A 24 6.64 -7.36 1.98
C GLU A 24 5.36 -6.70 2.53
N MET A 25 4.85 -5.69 1.83
CA MET A 25 3.60 -5.02 2.21
C MET A 25 2.41 -5.98 2.15
N SER A 26 2.36 -6.85 1.14
CA SER A 26 1.30 -7.85 0.99
C SER A 26 1.30 -8.84 2.16
N GLU A 27 2.47 -9.31 2.59
CA GLU A 27 2.61 -10.20 3.74
C GLU A 27 2.16 -9.54 5.05
N ILE A 28 2.50 -8.26 5.26
CA ILE A 28 2.08 -7.50 6.44
C ILE A 28 0.55 -7.36 6.46
N ILE A 29 -0.05 -6.96 5.34
CA ILE A 29 -1.50 -6.82 5.20
C ILE A 29 -2.20 -8.16 5.44
N GLN A 30 -1.74 -9.24 4.80
CA GLN A 30 -2.37 -10.57 4.95
C GLN A 30 -2.26 -11.11 6.38
N LYS A 31 -1.18 -10.79 7.11
CA LYS A 31 -1.08 -11.14 8.53
C LYS A 31 -2.09 -10.39 9.39
N ALA A 32 -2.38 -9.14 9.08
CA ALA A 32 -3.31 -8.30 9.83
C ALA A 32 -4.78 -8.52 9.44
N VAL A 33 -5.05 -8.73 8.15
CA VAL A 33 -6.38 -8.94 7.56
C VAL A 33 -6.29 -10.09 6.55
N PRO A 34 -6.41 -11.35 6.99
CA PRO A 34 -6.29 -12.53 6.10
C PRO A 34 -7.37 -12.59 5.00
N GLU A 35 -8.50 -11.92 5.22
CA GLU A 35 -9.61 -11.84 4.27
C GLU A 35 -9.40 -10.77 3.18
N ALA A 36 -8.37 -9.91 3.32
CA ALA A 36 -8.06 -8.89 2.34
C ALA A 36 -7.45 -9.50 1.07
N THR A 37 -7.89 -9.01 -0.07
CA THR A 37 -7.35 -9.42 -1.38
C THR A 37 -6.33 -8.38 -1.81
N VAL A 38 -5.05 -8.77 -1.82
CA VAL A 38 -3.94 -7.89 -2.24
C VAL A 38 -3.50 -8.28 -3.64
N THR A 39 -3.55 -7.31 -4.55
CA THR A 39 -3.17 -7.45 -5.96
C THR A 39 -2.09 -6.44 -6.30
N GLY A 40 -1.21 -6.81 -7.23
CA GLY A 40 -0.11 -5.96 -7.66
C GLY A 40 -0.03 -5.95 -9.18
N GLU A 41 0.13 -4.77 -9.75
CA GLU A 41 0.26 -4.54 -11.19
C GLU A 41 1.51 -3.74 -11.50
N GLU A 42 2.17 -4.10 -12.60
CA GLU A 42 3.31 -3.35 -13.11
C GLU A 42 2.82 -2.07 -13.78
N GLY A 43 3.25 -0.92 -13.28
CA GLY A 43 2.85 0.38 -13.81
C GLY A 43 4.00 1.29 -14.16
N ARG A 44 3.82 2.58 -13.87
CA ARG A 44 4.73 3.64 -14.33
C ARG A 44 6.11 3.55 -13.69
N GLN A 45 7.11 4.16 -14.34
CA GLN A 45 8.44 4.27 -13.77
C GLN A 45 8.42 4.99 -12.42
N ALA A 46 9.21 4.48 -11.48
CA ALA A 46 9.32 4.97 -10.10
C ALA A 46 8.04 4.93 -9.25
N SER A 47 6.91 4.42 -9.79
CA SER A 47 5.62 4.33 -9.11
C SER A 47 5.63 3.32 -7.97
N PHE A 48 4.82 3.64 -6.97
CA PHE A 48 4.35 2.76 -5.91
C PHE A 48 3.06 3.38 -5.36
N GLU A 49 1.95 3.06 -6.01
CA GLU A 49 0.64 3.64 -5.76
C GLU A 49 -0.24 2.60 -5.08
N VAL A 50 -0.80 2.94 -3.92
CA VAL A 50 -1.61 2.00 -3.13
C VAL A 50 -3.06 2.47 -3.16
N GLN A 51 -3.93 1.56 -3.55
CA GLN A 51 -5.38 1.76 -3.58
C GLN A 51 -6.07 0.76 -2.66
N ILE A 52 -7.08 1.22 -1.92
CA ILE A 52 -7.95 0.38 -1.08
C ILE A 52 -9.39 0.62 -1.55
N ASN A 53 -10.10 -0.44 -1.95
CA ASN A 53 -11.46 -0.37 -2.54
C ASN A 53 -11.57 0.69 -3.66
N ASN A 54 -10.59 0.70 -4.57
CA ASN A 54 -10.49 1.64 -5.69
C ASN A 54 -10.21 3.10 -5.30
N GLU A 55 -9.92 3.39 -4.04
CA GLU A 55 -9.52 4.72 -3.59
C GLU A 55 -8.00 4.81 -3.39
N LEU A 56 -7.36 5.79 -4.03
CA LEU A 56 -5.92 6.04 -3.91
C LEU A 56 -5.59 6.59 -2.51
N VAL A 57 -5.01 5.72 -1.67
CA VAL A 57 -4.62 6.05 -0.30
C VAL A 57 -3.17 6.50 -0.18
N TYR A 58 -2.31 6.12 -1.13
CA TYR A 58 -0.90 6.54 -1.17
C TYR A 58 -0.35 6.62 -2.59
N SER A 59 0.54 7.58 -2.82
CA SER A 59 1.21 7.80 -4.10
C SER A 59 2.68 8.14 -3.90
N LYS A 60 3.58 7.21 -4.21
CA LYS A 60 5.03 7.46 -4.18
C LYS A 60 5.44 8.56 -5.14
N LEU A 61 4.70 8.76 -6.24
CA LEU A 61 4.98 9.87 -7.15
C LEU A 61 4.71 11.25 -6.52
N GLN A 62 3.79 11.33 -5.56
CA GLN A 62 3.50 12.58 -4.83
C GLN A 62 4.45 12.79 -3.63
N THR A 63 4.76 11.72 -2.92
CA THR A 63 5.56 11.76 -1.69
C THR A 63 7.06 11.63 -1.94
N MET A 64 7.45 11.12 -3.11
CA MET A 64 8.81 10.70 -3.47
C MET A 64 9.38 9.59 -2.56
N ALA A 65 8.56 8.96 -1.72
CA ALA A 65 8.97 7.95 -0.75
C ALA A 65 8.07 6.69 -0.82
N PHE A 66 8.50 5.60 -0.18
CA PHE A 66 7.62 4.45 0.03
C PHE A 66 6.66 4.71 1.19
N PRO A 67 5.44 4.14 1.16
CA PRO A 67 4.54 4.22 2.30
C PRO A 67 5.13 3.45 3.49
N ASP A 68 4.76 3.84 4.69
CA ASP A 68 4.94 2.96 5.84
C ASP A 68 3.99 1.76 5.73
N PHE A 69 4.53 0.55 5.61
CA PHE A 69 3.71 -0.65 5.39
C PHE A 69 2.80 -0.99 6.56
N ASN A 70 3.19 -0.65 7.79
CA ASN A 70 2.31 -0.81 8.95
C ASN A 70 1.14 0.16 8.86
N ALA A 71 1.36 1.41 8.48
CA ALA A 71 0.29 2.38 8.26
C ALA A 71 -0.68 1.95 7.14
N VAL A 72 -0.18 1.30 6.09
CA VAL A 72 -1.05 0.68 5.06
C VAL A 72 -1.90 -0.43 5.67
N SER A 73 -1.27 -1.32 6.44
CA SER A 73 -1.97 -2.40 7.14
C SER A 73 -3.04 -1.88 8.10
N GLU A 74 -2.74 -0.84 8.89
CA GLU A 74 -3.69 -0.16 9.77
C GLU A 74 -4.89 0.36 8.96
N ALA A 75 -4.64 1.05 7.84
CA ALA A 75 -5.71 1.55 6.97
C ALA A 75 -6.60 0.41 6.41
N VAL A 76 -6.01 -0.71 6.00
CA VAL A 76 -6.76 -1.90 5.55
C VAL A 76 -7.60 -2.49 6.69
N GLN A 77 -7.08 -2.53 7.93
CA GLN A 77 -7.83 -2.99 9.10
C GLN A 77 -9.04 -2.11 9.39
N HIS A 78 -8.89 -0.79 9.33
CA HIS A 78 -10.01 0.16 9.49
C HIS A 78 -11.10 -0.08 8.44
N VAL A 79 -10.71 -0.24 7.17
CA VAL A 79 -11.67 -0.56 6.10
C VAL A 79 -12.36 -1.91 6.32
N ALA A 80 -11.63 -2.92 6.81
CA ALA A 80 -12.20 -4.22 7.16
C ALA A 80 -13.22 -4.13 8.31
N GLN A 81 -13.09 -3.12 9.18
CA GLN A 81 -14.04 -2.83 10.27
C GLN A 81 -15.26 -2.00 9.81
N GLY A 82 -15.30 -1.58 8.54
CA GLY A 82 -16.39 -0.81 7.95
C GLY A 82 -16.13 0.71 7.91
N GLU A 83 -14.89 1.15 8.19
CA GLU A 83 -14.50 2.54 8.00
C GLU A 83 -14.18 2.85 6.52
N MET A 84 -14.13 4.13 6.19
CA MET A 84 -13.73 4.57 4.84
C MET A 84 -12.21 4.53 4.70
N PRO A 85 -11.67 4.26 3.49
CA PRO A 85 -10.24 4.36 3.26
C PRO A 85 -9.72 5.77 3.60
N THR A 86 -8.55 5.84 4.21
CA THR A 86 -7.93 7.11 4.60
C THR A 86 -6.57 7.27 3.94
N LYS A 87 -6.25 8.50 3.49
CA LYS A 87 -4.94 8.81 2.93
C LYS A 87 -3.83 8.58 3.96
N ILE A 88 -2.82 7.82 3.57
CA ILE A 88 -1.66 7.52 4.39
C ILE A 88 -0.70 8.71 4.30
N LYS A 89 -0.49 9.37 5.45
CA LYS A 89 0.45 10.50 5.57
C LYS A 89 1.82 10.09 6.14
N LYS A 90 1.95 8.84 6.61
CA LYS A 90 3.21 8.30 7.13
C LYS A 90 4.03 7.73 5.98
N GLU A 91 5.24 8.24 5.83
CA GLU A 91 6.17 7.87 4.77
C GLU A 91 7.41 7.26 5.41
N GLN A 92 8.04 6.29 4.74
CA GLN A 92 9.35 5.81 5.14
C GLN A 92 10.35 6.98 5.03
N PRO A 93 11.16 7.27 6.06
CA PRO A 93 12.08 8.40 6.01
C PRO A 93 13.02 8.26 4.82
N ILE A 94 13.06 9.29 3.96
CA ILE A 94 14.10 9.40 2.94
C ILE A 94 15.40 9.65 3.72
N THR A 95 16.21 8.61 3.94
CA THR A 95 17.59 8.82 4.34
C THR A 95 18.32 9.42 3.14
N CYS A 96 18.13 10.71 2.92
CA CYS A 96 19.07 11.50 2.14
C CYS A 96 20.40 11.44 2.88
N ALA A 97 21.27 10.51 2.50
CA ALA A 97 22.68 10.62 2.81
C ALA A 97 23.19 11.84 2.05
N THR A 98 23.17 12.99 2.72
CA THR A 98 23.80 14.23 2.25
C THR A 98 25.31 14.06 2.29
N SER A 99 25.92 14.13 1.10
CA SER A 99 27.31 14.50 0.75
C SER A 99 28.49 13.72 1.33
#